data_AF-A0A6H1LEU1-F1
#
_entry.id   AF-A0A6H1LEU1-F1
#
_cell.length_a   1.000
_cell.length_b   1.000
_cell.length_c   1.000
_cell.angle_alpha   90.00
_cell.angle_beta   90.00
_cell.angle_gamma   90.00
#
_symmetry.space_group_name_H-M   'P 1'
#
loop_
_entity.id
_entity.type
_entity.pdbx_description
1 polymer ?
#
loop_
_entity_poly.entity_id
_entity_poly.type
_entity_poly.pdbx_seq_one_letter_code
_entity_poly.pdbx_strand_id
1 'polypeptide(L)'
;MGDVLLVSCPYTDARVTRLTRREVVVEWPWWEVDPECDWIEWNGQVALAGDPASYDWDLELFRTEPPPRHLDVGAVCKVGIPPTVVHVMSVERMDPPLETGRLPRLGTQVMVLRAGQSHDPDLEWPGYGIAPDDGIPIALDLLLRPYACLVAGDEVADAAGRAWRFDAPWDWHPFDGQEPSEPAWPLSLLTRDGHPDDAAATVVARATRSGSHEQELARWVELTQARPTRLVVVRDPARQPNH
;
A
#
# COMPACT_ATOMS: atom_id res chain seq x y z
N MET A 1 1.18 -5.41 4.15
CA MET A 1 0.06 -5.70 3.23
C MET A 1 -1.22 -5.77 4.04
N GLY A 2 -2.35 -5.30 3.52
CA GLY A 2 -3.67 -5.36 4.15
C GLY A 2 -3.99 -4.24 5.16
N ASP A 3 -2.98 -3.51 5.67
CA ASP A 3 -3.21 -2.33 6.52
C ASP A 3 -4.11 -1.31 5.80
N VAL A 4 -5.05 -0.72 6.55
CA VAL A 4 -5.93 0.34 6.06
C VAL A 4 -5.48 1.66 6.67
N LEU A 5 -5.22 2.64 5.81
CA LEU A 5 -4.69 3.94 6.18
C LEU A 5 -5.65 5.05 5.79
N LEU A 6 -5.71 6.10 6.60
CA LEU A 6 -6.17 7.41 6.16
C LEU A 6 -4.94 8.21 5.73
N VAL A 7 -4.91 8.61 4.46
CA VAL A 7 -3.81 9.36 3.85
C VAL A 7 -4.26 10.79 3.60
N SER A 8 -3.43 11.76 3.93
CA SER A 8 -3.66 13.16 3.57
C SER A 8 -2.35 13.90 3.38
N CYS A 9 -2.38 14.97 2.60
CA CYS A 9 -1.24 15.86 2.41
C CYS A 9 -1.80 17.30 2.35
N PRO A 10 -1.30 18.23 3.19
CA PRO A 10 -1.75 19.61 3.17
C PRO A 10 -1.60 20.26 1.80
N TYR A 11 -2.62 21.01 1.41
CA TYR A 11 -2.62 21.75 0.15
C TYR A 11 -1.54 22.84 0.18
N THR A 12 -0.54 22.68 -0.69
CA THR A 12 0.63 23.55 -0.82
C THR A 12 0.60 24.26 -2.17
N ASP A 13 0.99 25.53 -2.21
CA ASP A 13 0.98 26.32 -3.44
C ASP A 13 1.93 25.71 -4.49
N ALA A 14 1.47 25.64 -5.73
CA ALA A 14 2.20 25.15 -6.89
C ALA A 14 1.81 25.95 -8.13
N ARG A 15 2.70 26.05 -9.12
CA ARG A 15 2.45 26.80 -10.35
C ARG A 15 2.10 25.86 -11.49
N VAL A 16 1.02 26.14 -12.20
CA VAL A 16 0.61 25.39 -13.39
C VAL A 16 1.53 25.75 -14.56
N THR A 17 2.21 24.76 -15.14
CA THR A 17 3.14 24.96 -16.27
C THR A 17 2.54 24.52 -17.59
N ARG A 18 1.68 23.51 -17.57
CA ARG A 18 1.05 22.95 -18.77
C ARG A 18 -0.31 22.36 -18.42
N LEU A 19 -1.26 22.53 -19.33
CA LEU A 19 -2.57 21.91 -19.27
C LEU A 19 -2.78 21.08 -20.54
N THR A 20 -3.34 19.89 -20.38
CA THR A 20 -3.89 19.11 -21.48
C THR A 20 -5.29 18.67 -21.15
N ARG A 21 -5.94 17.98 -22.09
CA ARG A 21 -7.24 17.35 -21.82
C ARG A 21 -7.17 16.32 -20.69
N ARG A 22 -6.02 15.67 -20.47
CA ARG A 22 -5.87 14.55 -19.54
C ARG A 22 -5.08 14.90 -18.28
N GLU A 23 -4.29 15.97 -18.32
CA GLU A 23 -3.29 16.25 -17.30
C GLU A 23 -3.24 17.73 -16.94
N VAL A 24 -2.98 18.00 -15.67
CA VAL A 24 -2.47 19.27 -15.17
C VAL A 24 -1.03 19.06 -14.76
N VAL A 25 -0.11 19.83 -15.34
CA VAL A 25 1.30 19.79 -14.94
C VAL A 25 1.62 20.99 -14.08
N VAL A 26 2.27 20.72 -12.96
CA VAL A 26 2.68 21.74 -12.00
C VAL A 26 4.16 21.65 -11.70
N GLU A 27 4.75 22.79 -11.32
CA GLU A 27 6.02 22.80 -10.59
C GLU A 27 5.78 22.10 -9.26
N TRP A 28 6.53 21.01 -9.01
CA TRP A 28 6.30 20.20 -7.83
C TRP A 28 6.91 20.89 -6.60
N PRO A 29 6.14 21.11 -5.53
CA PRO A 29 6.59 22.00 -4.45
C PRO A 29 7.56 21.35 -3.46
N TRP A 30 7.76 20.03 -3.51
CA TRP A 30 8.49 19.29 -2.47
C TRP A 30 9.82 18.67 -2.90
N TRP A 31 10.02 18.42 -4.21
CA TRP A 31 11.21 17.74 -4.69
C TRP A 31 12.15 18.70 -5.40
N GLU A 32 13.43 18.37 -5.33
CA GLU A 32 14.50 19.06 -6.06
C GLU A 32 15.04 18.14 -7.15
N VAL A 33 15.58 18.73 -8.22
CA VAL A 33 16.31 17.96 -9.23
C VAL A 33 17.58 17.40 -8.58
N ASP A 34 17.88 16.12 -8.80
CA ASP A 34 19.12 15.51 -8.32
C ASP A 34 20.29 15.86 -9.25
N PRO A 35 21.21 16.76 -8.84
CA PRO A 35 22.32 17.16 -9.70
C PRO A 35 23.37 16.05 -9.87
N GLU A 36 23.33 15.01 -9.03
CA GLU A 36 24.25 13.87 -9.09
C GLU A 36 23.71 12.71 -9.95
N CYS A 37 22.44 12.79 -10.38
CA CYS A 37 21.86 11.82 -11.31
C CYS A 37 22.07 12.29 -12.76
N ASP A 38 23.07 11.73 -13.45
CA ASP A 38 23.48 12.17 -14.79
C ASP A 38 22.70 11.52 -15.95
N TRP A 39 21.83 10.54 -15.65
CA TRP A 39 21.13 9.73 -16.64
C TRP A 39 19.59 9.86 -16.60
N ILE A 40 19.02 10.50 -15.57
CA ILE A 40 17.59 10.88 -15.52
C ILE A 40 17.47 12.40 -15.39
N GLU A 41 17.00 13.04 -16.45
CA GLU A 41 16.72 14.48 -16.48
C GLU A 41 15.29 14.77 -16.00
N TRP A 42 15.03 14.68 -14.69
CA TRP A 42 13.76 15.15 -14.14
C TRP A 42 13.72 16.69 -14.15
N ASN A 43 12.62 17.27 -14.62
CA ASN A 43 12.52 18.70 -14.92
C ASN A 43 11.85 19.54 -13.82
N GLY A 44 11.69 19.00 -12.61
CA GLY A 44 11.03 19.68 -11.49
C GLY A 44 9.49 19.68 -11.56
N GLN A 45 8.89 18.98 -12.52
CA GLN A 45 7.45 19.01 -12.76
C GLN A 45 6.80 17.63 -12.57
N VAL A 46 5.54 17.65 -12.16
CA VAL A 46 4.69 16.45 -12.05
C VAL A 46 3.40 16.68 -12.83
N ALA A 47 3.00 15.68 -13.60
CA ALA A 47 1.70 15.62 -14.27
C ALA A 47 0.71 14.90 -13.36
N LEU A 48 -0.41 15.57 -13.06
CA LEU A 48 -1.53 15.03 -12.30
C LEU A 48 -2.71 14.78 -13.23
N ALA A 49 -3.54 13.80 -12.89
CA ALA A 49 -4.79 13.56 -13.61
C ALA A 49 -5.67 14.83 -13.66
N GLY A 50 -6.05 15.22 -14.87
CA GLY A 50 -6.82 16.44 -15.17
C GLY A 50 -8.29 16.19 -15.50
N ASP A 51 -8.67 14.96 -15.84
CA ASP A 51 -10.03 14.58 -16.24
C ASP A 51 -10.66 13.64 -15.20
N PRO A 52 -11.68 14.05 -14.45
CA PRO A 52 -12.39 13.20 -13.50
C PRO A 52 -13.02 11.93 -14.09
N ALA A 53 -13.15 11.84 -15.41
CA ALA A 53 -13.65 10.65 -16.10
C ALA A 53 -12.53 9.69 -16.58
N SER A 54 -11.25 10.02 -16.34
CA SER A 54 -10.13 9.15 -16.73
C SER A 54 -9.87 8.07 -15.68
N TYR A 55 -9.31 6.95 -16.15
CA TYR A 55 -8.81 5.90 -15.26
C TYR A 55 -7.71 6.42 -14.32
N ASP A 56 -6.82 7.28 -14.83
CA ASP A 56 -5.73 7.88 -14.05
C ASP A 56 -6.25 8.70 -12.88
N TRP A 57 -7.43 9.35 -13.01
CA TRP A 57 -8.04 10.10 -11.92
C TRP A 57 -8.44 9.22 -10.74
N ASP A 58 -8.89 8.00 -11.01
CA ASP A 58 -9.27 7.06 -9.96
C ASP A 58 -8.06 6.47 -9.25
N LEU A 59 -6.91 6.35 -9.93
CA LEU A 59 -5.65 5.91 -9.33
C LEU A 59 -4.93 7.04 -8.58
N GLU A 60 -4.90 8.25 -9.12
CA GLU A 60 -4.18 9.39 -8.55
C GLU A 60 -4.71 9.76 -7.15
N LEU A 61 -3.82 10.06 -6.22
CA LEU A 61 -4.19 10.59 -4.89
C LEU A 61 -4.15 12.11 -4.81
N PHE A 62 -3.21 12.76 -5.51
CA PHE A 62 -3.09 14.21 -5.46
C PHE A 62 -4.21 14.90 -6.22
N ARG A 63 -4.65 16.03 -5.68
CA ARG A 63 -5.67 16.89 -6.27
C ARG A 63 -5.20 18.33 -6.27
N THR A 64 -5.75 19.08 -7.22
CA THR A 64 -5.54 20.53 -7.30
C THR A 64 -6.74 21.30 -6.76
N GLU A 65 -6.46 22.45 -6.12
CA GLU A 65 -7.45 23.45 -5.74
C GLU A 65 -7.08 24.80 -6.37
N PRO A 66 -7.93 25.40 -7.23
CA PRO A 66 -9.20 24.88 -7.73
C PRO A 66 -9.00 23.64 -8.65
N PRO A 67 -10.08 22.87 -8.94
CA PRO A 67 -9.98 21.66 -9.75
C PRO A 67 -9.50 21.96 -11.18
N PRO A 68 -8.93 20.97 -11.89
CA PRO A 68 -8.26 21.13 -13.19
C PRO A 68 -8.99 22.00 -14.22
N ARG A 69 -10.30 21.81 -14.36
CA ARG A 69 -11.15 22.54 -15.32
C ARG A 69 -11.25 24.06 -15.09
N HIS A 70 -10.76 24.56 -13.96
CA HIS A 70 -10.78 25.98 -13.59
C HIS A 70 -9.36 26.58 -13.53
N LEU A 71 -8.36 25.85 -13.99
CA LEU A 71 -6.97 26.29 -14.01
C LEU A 71 -6.59 26.86 -15.37
N ASP A 72 -5.69 27.84 -15.33
CA ASP A 72 -5.00 28.38 -16.50
C ASP A 72 -3.49 28.18 -16.36
N VAL A 73 -2.79 28.09 -17.48
CA VAL A 73 -1.31 28.02 -17.47
C VAL A 73 -0.74 29.30 -16.86
N GLY A 74 0.23 29.15 -15.96
CA GLY A 74 0.85 30.24 -15.20
C GLY A 74 0.12 30.60 -13.90
N ALA A 75 -1.08 30.07 -13.67
CA ALA A 75 -1.80 30.28 -12.42
C ALA A 75 -1.10 29.57 -11.24
N VAL A 76 -1.27 30.13 -10.05
CA VAL A 76 -0.96 29.44 -8.79
C VAL A 76 -2.20 28.64 -8.39
N CYS A 77 -2.03 27.33 -8.20
CA CYS A 77 -3.02 26.46 -7.58
C CYS A 77 -2.44 25.92 -6.27
N LYS A 78 -3.23 25.14 -5.55
CA LYS A 78 -2.73 24.31 -4.46
C LYS A 78 -2.76 22.85 -4.85
N VAL A 79 -1.77 22.08 -4.43
CA VAL A 79 -1.71 20.63 -4.61
C VAL A 79 -1.61 19.94 -3.25
N GLY A 80 -2.37 18.87 -3.07
CA GLY A 80 -2.39 18.09 -1.83
C GLY A 80 -3.19 16.80 -2.01
N ILE A 81 -3.29 16.02 -0.93
CA ILE A 81 -4.12 14.82 -0.89
C ILE A 81 -5.25 15.10 0.10
N PRO A 82 -6.52 15.17 -0.34
CA PRO A 82 -7.64 15.24 0.60
C PRO A 82 -7.67 13.97 1.45
N PRO A 83 -8.20 13.98 2.70
CA PRO A 83 -8.32 12.78 3.52
C PRO A 83 -8.93 11.62 2.73
N THR A 84 -8.13 10.59 2.48
CA THR A 84 -8.46 9.48 1.58
C THR A 84 -8.15 8.16 2.26
N VAL A 85 -9.15 7.28 2.36
CA VAL A 85 -8.95 5.92 2.85
C VAL A 85 -8.34 5.06 1.75
N VAL A 86 -7.24 4.39 2.07
CA VAL A 86 -6.53 3.45 1.18
C VAL A 86 -6.20 2.17 1.93
N HIS A 87 -5.92 1.08 1.20
CA HIS A 87 -5.35 -0.14 1.74
C HIS A 87 -4.02 -0.49 1.09
N VAL A 88 -3.09 -0.98 1.90
CA VAL A 88 -1.71 -1.28 1.50
C VAL A 88 -1.66 -2.60 0.75
N MET A 89 -1.22 -2.54 -0.50
CA MET A 89 -0.91 -3.72 -1.28
C MET A 89 0.48 -4.23 -0.93
N SER A 90 1.53 -3.55 -1.34
CA SER A 90 2.92 -3.95 -1.13
C SER A 90 3.71 -2.84 -0.45
N VAL A 91 4.82 -3.25 0.15
CA VAL A 91 5.85 -2.34 0.66
C VAL A 91 7.17 -2.84 0.10
N GLU A 92 7.83 -1.99 -0.66
CA GLU A 92 9.11 -2.28 -1.29
C GLU A 92 10.17 -1.36 -0.69
N ARG A 93 11.31 -1.93 -0.33
CA ARG A 93 12.48 -1.19 0.14
C ARG A 93 13.57 -1.30 -0.89
N MET A 94 14.14 -0.15 -1.24
CA MET A 94 15.21 -0.03 -2.21
C MET A 94 16.48 0.32 -1.44
N ASP A 95 17.39 -0.64 -1.39
CA ASP A 95 18.71 -0.49 -0.76
C ASP A 95 19.79 -0.95 -1.76
N PRO A 96 20.52 -0.01 -2.39
CA PRO A 96 20.49 1.44 -2.15
C PRO A 96 19.21 2.13 -2.68
N PRO A 97 18.87 3.35 -2.20
CA PRO A 97 17.76 4.13 -2.72
C PRO A 97 17.84 4.35 -4.24
N LEU A 98 16.70 4.27 -4.92
CA LEU A 98 16.62 4.37 -6.37
C LEU A 98 16.90 5.81 -6.85
N GLU A 99 17.77 5.93 -7.84
CA GLU A 99 17.98 7.17 -8.58
C GLU A 99 16.78 7.43 -9.48
N THR A 100 16.14 8.60 -9.30
CA THR A 100 14.90 8.97 -10.00
C THR A 100 14.99 10.34 -10.69
N GLY A 101 16.21 10.89 -10.80
CA GLY A 101 16.46 12.27 -11.26
C GLY A 101 16.02 13.35 -10.26
N ARG A 102 15.51 12.96 -9.10
CA ARG A 102 14.97 13.85 -8.07
C ARG A 102 15.46 13.49 -6.67
N LEU A 103 15.48 14.49 -5.79
CA LEU A 103 15.72 14.34 -4.36
C LEU A 103 14.41 14.57 -3.57
N PRO A 104 14.23 13.85 -2.44
CA PRO A 104 15.03 12.71 -1.96
C PRO A 104 14.97 11.49 -2.88
N ARG A 105 16.07 10.71 -2.93
CA ARG A 105 16.10 9.44 -3.66
C ARG A 105 15.15 8.44 -3.02
N LEU A 106 14.50 7.62 -3.83
CA LEU A 106 13.40 6.77 -3.40
C LEU A 106 13.93 5.53 -2.66
N GLY A 107 13.86 5.52 -1.33
CA GLY A 107 14.31 4.40 -0.49
C GLY A 107 13.22 3.41 -0.10
N THR A 108 11.96 3.82 -0.08
CA THR A 108 10.82 2.94 0.22
C THR A 108 9.59 3.40 -0.55
N GLN A 109 8.86 2.45 -1.11
CA GLN A 109 7.60 2.67 -1.79
C GLN A 109 6.52 1.78 -1.18
N VAL A 110 5.37 2.38 -0.86
CA VAL A 110 4.18 1.69 -0.40
C VAL A 110 3.14 1.81 -1.51
N MET A 111 2.75 0.68 -2.08
CA MET A 111 1.69 0.65 -3.08
C MET A 111 0.34 0.54 -2.39
N VAL A 112 -0.58 1.42 -2.76
CA VAL A 112 -1.91 1.51 -2.13
C VAL A 112 -3.03 1.54 -3.16
N LEU A 113 -4.20 1.08 -2.74
CA LEU A 113 -5.47 1.19 -3.48
C LEU A 113 -6.47 1.98 -2.66
N ARG A 114 -7.26 2.82 -3.32
CA ARG A 114 -8.32 3.59 -2.65
C ARG A 114 -9.48 2.69 -2.26
N ALA A 115 -10.29 3.15 -1.31
CA ALA A 115 -11.54 2.50 -1.01
C ALA A 115 -12.40 2.30 -2.29
N GLY A 116 -12.98 1.11 -2.44
CA GLY A 116 -13.73 0.67 -3.63
C GLY A 116 -12.88 -0.06 -4.67
N GLN A 117 -11.54 0.00 -4.58
CA GLN A 117 -10.64 -0.68 -5.50
C GLN A 117 -10.11 -1.98 -4.89
N SER A 118 -10.19 -3.07 -5.65
CA SER A 118 -9.59 -4.37 -5.27
C SER A 118 -8.34 -4.62 -6.12
N HIS A 119 -7.39 -5.38 -5.59
CA HIS A 119 -6.20 -5.71 -6.37
C HIS A 119 -6.56 -6.68 -7.49
N ASP A 120 -6.27 -6.26 -8.72
CA ASP A 120 -6.31 -7.07 -9.93
C ASP A 120 -4.89 -7.57 -10.24
N PRO A 121 -4.63 -8.89 -10.19
CA PRO A 121 -3.31 -9.46 -10.45
C PRO A 121 -2.91 -9.40 -11.93
N ASP A 122 -3.85 -9.16 -12.84
CA ASP A 122 -3.57 -9.09 -14.28
C ASP A 122 -3.08 -7.68 -14.70
N LEU A 123 -3.12 -6.70 -13.79
CA LEU A 123 -2.59 -5.36 -14.02
C LEU A 123 -1.12 -5.28 -13.64
N GLU A 124 -0.29 -4.78 -14.56
CA GLU A 124 1.15 -4.59 -14.35
C GLU A 124 1.46 -3.54 -13.26
N TRP A 125 0.64 -2.49 -13.17
CA TRP A 125 0.82 -1.38 -12.24
C TRP A 125 -0.49 -1.08 -11.49
N PRO A 126 -0.89 -1.93 -10.53
CA PRO A 126 -2.09 -1.71 -9.75
C PRO A 126 -1.84 -0.64 -8.67
N GLY A 127 -2.72 0.37 -8.63
CA GLY A 127 -2.77 1.34 -7.55
C GLY A 127 -1.81 2.52 -7.68
N TYR A 128 -1.50 3.12 -6.53
CA TYR A 128 -0.70 4.35 -6.43
C TYR A 128 0.47 4.16 -5.47
N GLY A 129 1.66 4.61 -5.86
CA GLY A 129 2.85 4.55 -5.01
C GLY A 129 2.97 5.79 -4.13
N ILE A 130 3.01 5.61 -2.81
CA ILE A 130 3.42 6.65 -1.86
C ILE A 130 4.80 6.31 -1.31
N ALA A 131 5.60 7.32 -0.99
CA ALA A 131 6.91 7.13 -0.39
C ALA A 131 6.99 7.95 0.90
N PRO A 132 7.01 7.31 2.09
CA PRO A 132 6.98 8.03 3.36
C PRO A 132 8.15 9.00 3.57
N ASP A 133 9.30 8.70 2.96
CA ASP A 133 10.56 9.42 3.14
C ASP A 133 10.92 10.30 1.93
N ASP A 134 9.98 10.57 1.02
CA ASP A 134 10.24 11.35 -0.20
C ASP A 134 10.11 12.87 -0.02
N GLY A 135 10.02 13.37 1.20
CA GLY A 135 9.95 14.80 1.50
C GLY A 135 8.58 15.44 1.29
N ILE A 136 7.58 14.72 0.76
CA ILE A 136 6.20 15.20 0.74
C ILE A 136 5.61 15.07 2.16
N PRO A 137 4.93 16.10 2.71
CA PRO A 137 4.33 16.07 4.05
C PRO A 137 3.04 15.24 4.08
N ILE A 138 3.13 13.95 3.74
CA ILE A 138 2.03 13.00 3.79
C ILE A 138 1.81 12.55 5.24
N ALA A 139 0.62 12.77 5.77
CA ALA A 139 0.16 12.17 7.01
C ALA A 139 -0.47 10.80 6.73
N LEU A 140 -0.08 9.80 7.52
CA LEU A 140 -0.54 8.42 7.43
C LEU A 140 -1.09 7.98 8.78
N ASP A 141 -2.41 7.88 8.90
CA ASP A 141 -3.06 7.38 10.12
C ASP A 141 -3.53 5.92 9.90
N LEU A 142 -3.09 5.01 10.76
CA LEU A 142 -3.52 3.61 10.72
C LEU A 142 -4.97 3.48 11.24
N LEU A 143 -5.89 3.08 10.37
CA LEU A 143 -7.29 2.82 10.73
C LEU A 143 -7.51 1.37 11.18
N LEU A 144 -6.86 0.42 10.49
CA LEU A 144 -6.96 -1.00 10.79
C LEU A 144 -5.67 -1.71 10.36
N ARG A 145 -5.13 -2.54 11.27
CA ARG A 145 -4.18 -3.60 10.93
C ARG A 145 -4.88 -4.94 11.14
N PRO A 146 -5.29 -5.65 10.07
CA PRO A 146 -5.85 -6.99 10.19
C PRO A 146 -4.86 -7.90 10.89
N TYR A 147 -5.35 -8.73 11.81
CA TYR A 147 -4.52 -9.68 12.55
C TYR A 147 -3.31 -9.04 13.27
N ALA A 148 -3.49 -7.85 13.87
CA ALA A 148 -2.40 -7.09 14.50
C ALA A 148 -1.58 -7.83 15.58
N CYS A 149 -2.06 -8.98 16.09
CA CYS A 149 -1.32 -9.83 17.02
C CYS A 149 -0.31 -10.78 16.35
N LEU A 150 -0.37 -10.93 15.02
CA LEU A 150 0.47 -11.83 14.24
C LEU A 150 1.51 -11.07 13.42
N VAL A 151 2.59 -11.75 13.09
CA VAL A 151 3.60 -11.32 12.13
C VAL A 151 3.78 -12.38 11.05
N ALA A 152 4.18 -11.97 9.84
CA ALA A 152 4.45 -12.88 8.75
C ALA A 152 5.45 -13.97 9.17
N GLY A 153 5.15 -15.22 8.85
CA GLY A 153 5.92 -16.40 9.26
C GLY A 153 5.49 -17.03 10.58
N ASP A 154 4.58 -16.42 11.34
CA ASP A 154 4.06 -17.04 12.58
C ASP A 154 3.41 -18.39 12.27
N GLU A 155 3.77 -19.41 13.06
CA GLU A 155 3.12 -20.71 13.04
C GLU A 155 2.15 -20.81 14.21
N VAL A 156 0.90 -21.16 13.94
CA VAL A 156 -0.18 -21.19 14.94
C VAL A 156 -0.94 -22.50 14.86
N ALA A 157 -1.47 -22.96 16.00
CA ALA A 157 -2.54 -23.95 16.04
C ALA A 157 -3.89 -23.25 16.18
N ASP A 158 -4.88 -23.70 15.42
CA ASP A 158 -6.26 -23.24 15.53
C ASP A 158 -7.01 -23.96 16.66
N ALA A 159 -8.28 -23.61 16.87
CA ALA A 159 -9.12 -24.21 17.91
C ALA A 159 -9.35 -25.72 17.77
N ALA A 160 -9.18 -26.27 16.56
CA ALA A 160 -9.25 -27.70 16.30
C ALA A 160 -7.88 -28.40 16.48
N GLY A 161 -6.83 -27.64 16.81
CA GLY A 161 -5.46 -28.13 16.93
C GLY A 161 -4.74 -28.29 15.59
N ARG A 162 -5.32 -27.81 14.49
CA ARG A 162 -4.70 -27.84 13.17
C ARG A 162 -3.65 -26.74 13.08
N ALA A 163 -2.48 -27.05 12.53
CA ALA A 163 -1.36 -26.12 12.42
C ALA A 163 -1.38 -25.34 11.10
N TRP A 164 -1.04 -24.06 11.19
CA TRP A 164 -1.07 -23.08 10.11
C TRP A 164 0.15 -22.17 10.14
N ARG A 165 0.58 -21.70 8.97
CA ARG A 165 1.49 -20.57 8.82
C ARG A 165 0.70 -19.35 8.36
N PHE A 166 0.95 -18.21 9.00
CA PHE A 166 0.42 -16.90 8.60
C PHE A 166 1.49 -16.12 7.84
N ASP A 167 1.28 -15.80 6.56
CA ASP A 167 2.27 -15.07 5.76
C ASP A 167 1.86 -13.60 5.54
N ALA A 168 0.57 -13.32 5.43
CA ALA A 168 0.02 -11.97 5.32
C ALA A 168 -1.47 -11.99 5.67
N PRO A 169 -2.14 -10.83 5.86
CA PRO A 169 -3.59 -10.80 5.91
C PRO A 169 -4.19 -11.57 4.74
N TRP A 170 -5.10 -12.50 5.07
CA TRP A 170 -5.80 -13.39 4.14
C TRP A 170 -4.94 -14.48 3.48
N ASP A 171 -3.64 -14.55 3.78
CA ASP A 171 -2.70 -15.56 3.26
C ASP A 171 -2.30 -16.55 4.36
N TRP A 172 -3.02 -17.67 4.37
CA TRP A 172 -2.94 -18.72 5.38
C TRP A 172 -2.59 -20.05 4.73
N HIS A 173 -1.61 -20.77 5.29
CA HIS A 173 -1.15 -22.05 4.76
C HIS A 173 -1.24 -23.15 5.81
N PRO A 174 -2.10 -24.17 5.63
CA PRO A 174 -2.12 -25.30 6.55
C PRO A 174 -0.93 -26.24 6.31
N PHE A 175 -0.38 -26.81 7.38
CA PHE A 175 0.76 -27.74 7.27
C PHE A 175 0.37 -29.15 6.82
N ASP A 176 -0.92 -29.49 6.84
CA ASP A 176 -1.43 -30.81 6.46
C ASP A 176 -1.65 -31.00 4.95
N GLY A 177 -1.36 -29.97 4.15
CA GLY A 177 -1.47 -30.01 2.69
C GLY A 177 -2.90 -30.08 2.15
N GLN A 178 -3.92 -29.95 3.01
CA GLN A 178 -5.30 -29.80 2.57
C GLN A 178 -5.52 -28.40 1.97
N GLU A 179 -6.63 -28.21 1.25
CA GLU A 179 -6.94 -26.91 0.64
C GLU A 179 -6.91 -25.78 1.69
N PRO A 180 -6.42 -24.58 1.31
CA PRO A 180 -6.44 -23.42 2.18
C PRO A 180 -7.89 -23.09 2.58
N SER A 181 -8.17 -23.25 3.87
CA SER A 181 -9.35 -22.68 4.53
C SER A 181 -8.89 -21.67 5.58
N GLU A 182 -9.82 -21.15 6.36
CA GLU A 182 -9.53 -20.13 7.38
C GLU A 182 -9.34 -20.81 8.75
N PRO A 183 -8.35 -20.40 9.55
CA PRO A 183 -8.10 -21.02 10.84
C PRO A 183 -9.23 -20.68 11.82
N ALA A 184 -9.71 -21.70 12.55
CA ALA A 184 -10.71 -21.51 13.59
C ALA A 184 -10.11 -20.82 14.82
N TRP A 185 -10.70 -19.72 15.26
CA TRP A 185 -10.24 -19.02 16.47
C TRP A 185 -10.79 -19.71 17.74
N PRO A 186 -10.09 -19.63 18.88
CA PRO A 186 -8.84 -18.90 19.13
C PRO A 186 -7.61 -19.57 18.51
N LEU A 187 -6.56 -18.78 18.31
CA LEU A 187 -5.25 -19.22 17.84
C LEU A 187 -4.28 -19.38 19.01
N SER A 188 -3.43 -20.39 18.92
CA SER A 188 -2.30 -20.61 19.83
C SER A 188 -1.01 -20.50 19.03
N LEU A 189 -0.14 -19.54 19.37
CA LEU A 189 1.16 -19.42 18.72
C LEU A 189 2.03 -20.63 19.06
N LEU A 190 2.57 -21.29 18.04
CA LEU A 190 3.50 -22.41 18.15
C LEU A 190 4.94 -21.89 18.07
N THR A 191 5.24 -21.13 17.02
CA THR A 191 6.56 -20.54 16.80
C THR A 191 6.45 -19.17 16.16
N ARG A 192 7.43 -18.32 16.44
CA ARG A 192 7.70 -17.05 15.77
C ARG A 192 9.17 -17.06 15.37
N ASP A 193 9.45 -16.77 14.10
CA ASP A 193 10.80 -16.89 13.53
C ASP A 193 11.43 -18.27 13.79
N GLY A 194 10.62 -19.33 13.80
CA GLY A 194 11.04 -20.72 14.05
C GLY A 194 11.32 -21.07 15.53
N HIS A 195 11.05 -20.17 16.48
CA HIS A 195 11.31 -20.38 17.90
C HIS A 195 10.03 -20.17 18.74
N PRO A 196 9.85 -20.90 19.86
CA PRO A 196 8.77 -20.58 20.81
C PRO A 196 8.95 -19.18 21.42
N ASP A 197 7.86 -18.44 21.53
CA ASP A 197 7.82 -17.11 22.16
C ASP A 197 6.58 -17.03 23.07
N ASP A 198 6.78 -17.25 24.37
CA ASP A 198 5.69 -17.27 25.37
C ASP A 198 4.98 -15.92 25.51
N ALA A 199 5.71 -14.81 25.31
CA ALA A 199 5.16 -13.47 25.40
C ALA A 199 4.22 -13.22 24.22
N ALA A 200 4.68 -13.51 23.01
CA ALA A 200 3.87 -13.43 21.81
C ALA A 200 2.68 -14.41 21.86
N ALA A 201 2.89 -15.63 22.34
CA ALA A 201 1.82 -16.63 22.50
C ALA A 201 0.70 -16.12 23.42
N THR A 202 1.05 -15.45 24.52
CA THR A 202 0.07 -14.82 25.41
C THR A 202 -0.73 -13.73 24.70
N VAL A 203 -0.08 -12.90 23.87
CA VAL A 203 -0.74 -11.84 23.09
C VAL A 203 -1.69 -12.44 22.06
N VAL A 204 -1.23 -13.41 21.27
CA VAL A 204 -2.03 -14.07 20.22
C VAL A 204 -3.23 -14.77 20.83
N ALA A 205 -3.04 -15.57 21.87
CA ALA A 205 -4.13 -16.24 22.56
C ALA A 205 -5.14 -15.22 23.08
N ARG A 206 -4.68 -14.17 23.79
CA ARG A 206 -5.55 -13.14 24.32
C ARG A 206 -6.37 -12.43 23.25
N ALA A 207 -5.73 -12.06 22.13
CA ALA A 207 -6.34 -11.31 21.04
C ALA A 207 -7.39 -12.13 20.28
N THR A 208 -7.17 -13.44 20.15
CA THR A 208 -8.03 -14.33 19.36
C THR A 208 -9.07 -15.10 20.19
N ARG A 209 -9.08 -14.93 21.53
CA ARG A 209 -10.13 -15.48 22.43
C ARG A 209 -11.55 -15.09 22.03
N SER A 210 -11.70 -13.96 21.38
CA SER A 210 -12.94 -13.46 20.80
C SER A 210 -12.62 -12.94 19.41
N GLY A 211 -13.57 -12.99 18.49
CA GLY A 211 -13.28 -12.66 17.10
C GLY A 211 -13.39 -13.88 16.20
N SER A 212 -13.25 -13.65 14.91
CA SER A 212 -13.04 -14.67 13.91
C SER A 212 -12.34 -14.06 12.70
N HIS A 213 -11.81 -14.91 11.83
CA HIS A 213 -11.37 -14.51 10.49
C HIS A 213 -12.45 -13.70 9.76
N GLU A 214 -13.70 -14.17 9.77
CA GLU A 214 -14.84 -13.50 9.13
C GLU A 214 -15.08 -12.10 9.69
N GLN A 215 -14.94 -11.91 11.01
CA GLN A 215 -15.11 -10.59 11.63
C GLN A 215 -13.96 -9.63 11.28
N GLU A 216 -12.71 -10.10 11.22
CA GLU A 216 -11.58 -9.30 10.73
C GLU A 216 -11.78 -8.90 9.26
N LEU A 217 -12.23 -9.84 8.43
CA LEU A 217 -12.55 -9.58 7.03
C LEU A 217 -13.69 -8.57 6.89
N ALA A 218 -14.77 -8.71 7.67
CA ALA A 218 -15.90 -7.79 7.63
C ALA A 218 -15.49 -6.35 7.97
N ARG A 219 -14.66 -6.17 9.02
CA ARG A 219 -14.12 -4.85 9.41
C ARG A 219 -13.24 -4.27 8.31
N TRP A 220 -12.42 -5.09 7.67
CA TRP A 220 -11.58 -4.66 6.56
C TRP A 220 -12.43 -4.23 5.36
N VAL A 221 -13.41 -5.04 4.94
CA VAL A 221 -14.33 -4.75 3.82
C VAL A 221 -15.16 -3.50 4.11
N GLU A 222 -15.59 -3.27 5.34
CA GLU A 222 -16.33 -2.06 5.72
C GLU A 222 -15.52 -0.78 5.46
N LEU A 223 -14.23 -0.79 5.82
CA LEU A 223 -13.36 0.37 5.63
C LEU A 223 -12.89 0.53 4.17
N THR A 224 -12.56 -0.59 3.51
CA THR A 224 -11.96 -0.54 2.17
C THR A 224 -12.96 -0.61 1.05
N GLN A 225 -14.19 -1.07 1.29
CA GLN A 225 -15.19 -1.36 0.25
C GLN A 225 -14.64 -2.24 -0.89
N ALA A 226 -13.61 -3.03 -0.59
CA ALA A 226 -12.86 -3.83 -1.54
C ALA A 226 -13.00 -5.33 -1.20
N ARG A 227 -12.47 -6.18 -2.07
CA ARG A 227 -12.33 -7.61 -1.83
C ARG A 227 -10.87 -7.92 -1.52
N PRO A 228 -10.58 -8.78 -0.52
CA PRO A 228 -9.23 -9.24 -0.29
C PRO A 228 -8.77 -10.07 -1.49
N THR A 229 -7.54 -9.85 -1.93
CA THR A 229 -6.91 -10.77 -2.88
C THR A 229 -6.28 -11.89 -2.07
N ARG A 230 -6.76 -13.12 -2.24
CA ARG A 230 -6.00 -14.30 -1.83
C ARG A 230 -4.80 -14.34 -2.77
N LEU A 231 -3.60 -14.08 -2.26
CA LEU A 231 -2.38 -14.32 -3.02
C LEU A 231 -2.34 -15.81 -3.31
N VAL A 232 -2.71 -16.21 -4.52
CA VAL A 232 -2.35 -17.53 -5.00
C VAL A 232 -0.84 -17.47 -5.15
N VAL A 233 -0.11 -18.08 -4.22
CA VAL A 233 1.33 -18.28 -4.38
C VAL A 233 1.53 -19.09 -5.65
N VAL A 234 1.79 -18.41 -6.76
CA VAL A 234 2.40 -19.02 -7.93
C VAL A 234 3.80 -19.38 -7.47
N ARG A 235 3.98 -20.65 -7.08
CA ARG A 235 5.32 -21.23 -6.94
C ARG A 235 5.96 -21.14 -8.33
N ASP A 236 6.73 -20.09 -8.57
CA ASP A 236 7.50 -19.95 -9.79
C ASP A 236 8.57 -21.07 -9.82
N PRO A 237 8.46 -22.08 -10.70
CA PRO A 237 9.44 -23.14 -10.80
C PRO A 237 10.52 -22.82 -11.84
N ALA A 238 10.76 -21.54 -12.19
CA ALA A 238 11.73 -21.21 -13.23
C ALA A 238 12.40 -19.82 -13.12
N ARG A 239 13.18 -19.60 -12.05
CA ARG A 239 14.39 -18.77 -12.18
C ARG A 239 15.60 -19.65 -12.45
N GLN A 240 15.78 -20.04 -13.71
CA GLN A 240 17.13 -20.32 -14.23
C GLN A 240 17.73 -19.01 -14.71
N PRO A 241 18.98 -18.67 -14.33
CA PRO A 241 19.67 -17.51 -14.87
C PRO A 241 20.14 -17.87 -16.27
N ASN A 242 19.91 -17.01 -17.25
CA ASN A 242 20.62 -17.10 -18.53
C ASN A 242 20.91 -15.71 -19.11
N HIS A 243 22.21 -15.45 -19.16
CA HIS A 243 23.03 -14.57 -20.01
C HIS A 243 22.93 -13.05 -19.87
#